data_AF-A0A161XN65-F1
#
_entry.id   AF-A0A161XN65-F1
#
_cell.length_a   1.000
_cell.length_b   1.000
_cell.length_c   1.000
_cell.angle_alpha   90.00
_cell.angle_beta   90.00
_cell.angle_gamma   90.00
#
_symmetry.space_group_name_H-M   'P 1'
#
loop_
_entity.id
_entity.type
_entity.pdbx_description
1 polymer ?
#
loop_
_entity_poly.entity_id
_entity_poly.type
_entity_poly.pdbx_seq_one_letter_code
_entity_poly.pdbx_strand_id
1 'polypeptide(L)' 'MQKQNKQKAYFLQYLSTAPVLAVFAVIVAFSTWTIFNYIFPDLLFHPMP' A
#
# COMPACT_ATOMS: atom_id res chain seq x y z
N MET A 1 -2.08 -12.42 -29.75
CA MET A 1 -1.13 -11.73 -28.83
C MET A 1 -1.49 -10.26 -28.57
N GLN A 2 -1.76 -9.43 -29.59
CA GLN A 2 -2.09 -8.00 -29.38
C GLN A 2 -3.32 -7.72 -28.47
N LYS A 3 -4.38 -8.52 -28.58
CA LYS A 3 -5.59 -8.39 -27.73
C LYS A 3 -5.30 -8.60 -26.23
N GLN A 4 -4.41 -9.54 -25.90
CA GLN A 4 -3.98 -9.81 -24.52
C GLN A 4 -3.18 -8.65 -23.94
N ASN A 5 -2.33 -7.99 -24.74
CA ASN A 5 -1.57 -6.82 -24.30
C ASN A 5 -2.49 -5.63 -23.98
N LYS A 6 -3.54 -5.41 -24.78
CA LYS A 6 -4.54 -4.36 -24.50
C LYS A 6 -5.30 -4.62 -23.20
N GLN A 7 -5.70 -5.88 -22.94
CA GLN A 7 -6.37 -6.26 -21.70
C GLN A 7 -5.50 -5.97 -20.46
N LYS A 8 -4.20 -6.30 -20.52
CA LYS A 8 -3.25 -5.97 -19.44
C LYS A 8 -3.14 -4.46 -19.21
N ALA A 9 -3.09 -3.67 -20.28
CA ALA A 9 -3.03 -2.21 -20.18
C ALA A 9 -4.28 -1.61 -19.51
N TYR A 10 -5.48 -2.06 -19.88
CA TYR A 10 -6.72 -1.60 -19.23
C TYR A 10 -6.80 -2.02 -17.77
N PHE A 11 -6.30 -3.20 -17.43
CA PHE A 11 -6.22 -3.65 -16.04
C PHE A 11 -5.28 -2.76 -15.20
N LEU A 12 -4.09 -2.43 -15.74
CA LEU A 12 -3.18 -1.49 -15.08
C LEU A 12 -3.79 -0.09 -14.96
N GLN A 13 -4.53 0.35 -15.97
CA GLN A 13 -5.25 1.64 -15.93
C GLN A 13 -6.31 1.65 -14.82
N TYR A 14 -7.07 0.56 -14.67
CA TYR A 14 -8.02 0.41 -13.57
C TYR A 14 -7.32 0.45 -12.21
N LEU A 15 -6.22 -0.28 -12.03
CA LEU A 15 -5.42 -0.26 -10.80
C LEU A 15 -4.86 1.13 -10.48
N SER A 16 -4.60 1.95 -11.50
CA SER A 16 -4.08 3.31 -11.38
C SER A 16 -5.17 4.36 -11.13
N THR A 17 -6.45 3.96 -11.02
CA THR A 17 -7.52 4.90 -10.68
C THR A 17 -7.38 5.37 -9.24
N ALA A 18 -7.70 6.65 -8.99
CA ALA A 18 -7.62 7.26 -7.67
C ALA A 18 -8.24 6.43 -6.52
N PRO A 19 -9.47 5.89 -6.64
CA PRO A 19 -10.06 5.09 -5.55
C PRO A 19 -9.31 3.78 -5.30
N VAL A 20 -8.83 3.10 -6.34
CA VAL A 20 -8.10 1.82 -6.19
C VAL A 20 -6.72 2.06 -5.57
N LEU A 21 -6.00 3.08 -6.03
CA LEU A 21 -4.73 3.50 -5.43
C LEU A 21 -4.89 3.97 -3.98
N ALA A 22 -5.98 4.67 -3.65
CA ALA A 22 -6.24 5.11 -2.28
C ALA A 22 -6.37 3.92 -1.33
N VAL A 23 -7.12 2.88 -1.72
CA VAL A 23 -7.23 1.64 -0.92
C VAL A 23 -5.86 0.98 -0.77
N PHE A 24 -5.09 0.89 -1.86
CA PHE A 24 -3.75 0.30 -1.82
C PHE A 24 -2.80 1.08 -0.89
N ALA A 25 -2.86 2.42 -0.93
CA ALA A 25 -2.08 3.27 -0.05
C ALA A 25 -2.45 3.07 1.43
N VAL A 26 -3.74 2.94 1.75
CA VAL A 26 -4.20 2.64 3.12
C VAL A 26 -3.69 1.28 3.58
N ILE A 27 -3.74 0.24 2.72
CA ILE A 27 -3.22 -1.09 3.05
C ILE A 27 -1.71 -1.02 3.35
N VAL A 28 -0.94 -0.31 2.52
CA VAL A 28 0.51 -0.16 2.72
C VAL A 28 0.82 0.63 4.00
N ALA A 29 0.12 1.75 4.24
CA ALA A 29 0.30 2.56 5.44
C ALA A 29 -0.06 1.76 6.70
N PHE A 30 -1.20 1.06 6.70
CA PHE A 30 -1.66 0.27 7.83
C PHE A 30 -0.73 -0.90 8.11
N SER A 31 -0.33 -1.67 7.09
CA SER A 31 0.60 -2.79 7.28
C SER A 31 1.95 -2.33 7.82
N THR A 32 2.48 -1.21 7.33
CA THR A 32 3.70 -0.59 7.86
C THR A 32 3.53 -0.21 9.34
N TRP A 33 2.41 0.44 9.67
CA TRP A 33 2.09 0.84 11.04
C TRP A 33 1.93 -0.38 11.97
N THR A 34 1.25 -1.43 11.52
CA THR A 34 1.08 -2.67 12.28
C THR A 34 2.42 -3.36 12.55
N ILE A 35 3.28 -3.49 11.53
CA ILE A 35 4.60 -4.11 11.70
C ILE A 35 5.46 -3.28 12.66
N PHE A 36 5.41 -1.95 12.56
CA PHE A 36 6.13 -1.07 13.48
C PHE A 36 5.69 -1.27 14.93
N ASN A 37 4.39 -1.28 15.21
CA ASN A 37 3.87 -1.50 16.56
C ASN A 37 4.08 -2.94 17.04
N TYR A 38 4.22 -3.93 16.14
CA TYR A 38 4.58 -5.29 16.52
C TYR A 38 6.04 -5.39 17.00
N ILE A 39 6.96 -4.67 16.34
CA ILE A 39 8.39 -4.67 16.69
C ILE A 39 8.68 -3.74 17.88
N PHE A 40 7.99 -2.59 17.95
CA PHE A 40 8.14 -1.58 18.99
C PHE A 40 6.79 -1.30 19.69
N PRO A 41 6.27 -2.27 20.47
CA PRO A 41 4.92 -2.18 21.04
C PRO A 41 4.76 -1.06 22.08
N ASP A 42 5.80 -0.78 22.86
CA ASP A 42 5.74 0.16 23.99
C ASP A 42 6.42 1.51 23.69
N LEU A 43 6.57 1.86 22.40
CA LEU A 43 7.18 3.14 21.99
C LEU A 43 6.19 4.30 22.14
N LEU A 44 5.96 4.71 23.38
CA LEU A 44 5.15 5.90 23.69
C LEU A 44 5.90 7.21 23.42
N PHE A 45 7.22 7.21 23.63
CA PHE A 45 8.11 8.34 23.37
C PHE A 45 9.38 7.83 22.69
N HIS A 46 10.01 8.70 21.88
CA HIS A 46 11.35 8.41 21.39
C HIS A 46 12.34 8.39 22.58
N PRO A 47 13.21 7.37 22.72
CA PRO A 47 14.19 7.34 23.80
C PRO A 47 15.09 8.57 23.72
N MET A 48 15.26 9.25 24.87
CA MET A 48 16.21 10.35 24.98
C MET A 48 17.65 9.78 25.02
N PRO A 49 18.62 10.49 24.41
CA PRO A 49 20.01 10.04 24.35
C PRO A 49 20.69 9.98 25.73
#